data_AF-A0A537AK77-F1
#
_entry.id   AF-A0A537AK77-F1
#
_cell.length_a   1.000
_cell.length_b   1.000
_cell.length_c   1.000
_cell.angle_alpha   90.00
_cell.angle_beta   90.00
_cell.angle_gamma   90.00
#
_symmetry.space_group_name_H-M   'P 1'
#
loop_
_entity.id
_entity.type
_entity.pdbx_description
1 polymer ?
#
loop_
_entity_poly.entity_id
_entity_poly.type
_entity_poly.pdbx_seq_one_letter_code
_entity_poly.pdbx_strand_id
1 'polypeptide(L)' 'MGQVTIYLDDETEKRAREAAESDGVSLSKWVAKRIHKGVGTEWPAAVRELAGAWPDLPPAEEVRQSPRKDIARRRL' A
#
# COMPACT_ATOMS: atom_id res chain seq x y z
N MET A 1 21.39 -11.34 -14.97
CA MET A 1 20.04 -11.23 -14.37
C MET A 1 19.72 -12.51 -13.63
N GLY A 2 19.10 -12.44 -12.46
CA GLY A 2 18.63 -13.62 -11.75
C GLY A 2 17.32 -14.14 -12.36
N GLN A 3 17.22 -15.45 -12.57
CA GLN A 3 15.99 -16.13 -12.94
C GLN A 3 15.44 -16.85 -11.71
N VAL A 4 14.15 -16.72 -11.46
CA VAL A 4 13.46 -17.40 -10.36
C VAL A 4 12.31 -18.20 -10.96
N THR A 5 12.21 -19.48 -10.57
CA THR A 5 11.03 -20.31 -10.82
C THR A 5 10.24 -20.38 -9.52
N ILE A 6 8.96 -20.01 -9.57
CA ILE A 6 8.05 -20.06 -8.42
C ILE A 6 6.86 -20.95 -8.75
N TYR A 7 6.38 -21.69 -7.76
CA TYR A 7 5.12 -22.42 -7.85
C TYR A 7 3.99 -21.49 -7.42
N LEU A 8 2.96 -21.40 -8.25
CA LEU A 8 1.70 -20.71 -7.95
C LEU A 8 0.60 -21.74 -8.06
N ASP A 9 -0.39 -21.68 -7.18
CA ASP A 9 -1.64 -22.38 -7.40
C ASP A 9 -2.41 -21.77 -8.58
N ASP A 10 -3.34 -22.54 -9.15
CA ASP A 10 -4.08 -22.16 -10.35
C ASP A 10 -4.84 -20.83 -10.18
N GLU A 11 -5.39 -20.57 -8.99
CA GLU A 11 -6.12 -19.32 -8.71
C GLU A 11 -5.16 -18.13 -8.69
N THR A 12 -4.04 -18.26 -8.00
CA THR A 12 -3.01 -17.21 -7.93
C THR A 12 -2.42 -16.92 -9.31
N GLU A 13 -2.12 -17.95 -10.11
CA GLU A 13 -1.62 -17.75 -11.47
C GLU A 13 -2.64 -17.00 -12.34
N LYS A 14 -3.91 -17.41 -12.31
CA LYS A 14 -4.97 -16.78 -13.09
C LYS A 14 -5.11 -15.29 -12.73
N ARG A 15 -5.19 -14.98 -11.44
CA ARG A 15 -5.31 -13.59 -10.96
C ARG A 15 -4.10 -12.75 -11.33
N ALA A 16 -2.90 -13.33 -11.31
CA ALA A 16 -1.68 -12.64 -11.73
C ALA A 16 -1.70 -12.31 -13.23
N ARG A 17 -2.19 -13.23 -14.07
CA ARG A 17 -2.34 -13.01 -15.53
C ARG A 17 -3.36 -11.92 -15.83
N GLU A 18 -4.55 -12.00 -15.25
CA GLU A 18 -5.61 -10.99 -15.42
C GLU A 18 -5.13 -9.59 -15.00
N ALA A 19 -4.41 -9.50 -13.88
CA ALA A 19 -3.85 -8.24 -13.42
C ALA A 19 -2.73 -7.71 -14.34
N ALA A 20 -1.89 -8.58 -14.88
CA ALA A 20 -0.85 -8.19 -15.83
C ALA A 20 -1.45 -7.67 -17.16
N GLU A 21 -2.50 -8.33 -17.65
CA GLU A 21 -3.25 -7.91 -18.84
C GLU A 21 -3.93 -6.55 -18.63
N SER A 22 -4.60 -6.36 -17.49
CA SER A 22 -5.23 -5.08 -17.11
C SER A 22 -4.20 -3.94 -17.00
N ASP A 23 -3.00 -4.24 -16.50
CA ASP A 23 -1.88 -3.29 -16.42
C ASP A 23 -1.14 -3.11 -17.77
N GLY A 24 -1.51 -3.85 -18.83
CA GLY A 24 -0.89 -3.78 -20.16
C GLY A 24 0.58 -4.21 -20.20
N VAL A 25 0.99 -5.15 -19.34
CA VAL A 25 2.38 -5.63 -19.23
C VAL A 25 2.48 -7.15 -19.22
N SER A 26 3.67 -7.69 -19.52
CA SER A 26 3.90 -9.13 -19.39
C SER A 26 3.82 -9.60 -17.93
N LEU A 27 3.43 -10.87 -17.73
CA LEU A 27 3.36 -11.49 -16.41
C LEU A 27 4.67 -11.36 -15.62
N SER A 28 5.82 -11.61 -16.27
CA SER A 28 7.14 -11.48 -15.64
C SER A 28 7.43 -10.06 -15.15
N LYS A 29 7.09 -9.03 -15.95
CA LYS A 29 7.24 -7.63 -15.59
C LYS A 29 6.28 -7.24 -14.46
N TRP A 30 5.07 -7.78 -14.47
CA TRP A 30 4.08 -7.57 -13.42
C TRP A 30 4.54 -8.16 -12.08
N VAL A 31 5.01 -9.41 -12.07
CA VAL A 31 5.54 -10.07 -10.87
C VAL A 31 6.75 -9.32 -10.32
N ALA A 32 7.70 -8.92 -11.17
CA ALA A 32 8.87 -8.14 -10.75
C ALA A 32 8.46 -6.80 -10.09
N LYS A 33 7.48 -6.08 -10.67
CA LYS A 33 6.95 -4.84 -10.07
C LYS A 33 6.31 -5.11 -8.70
N ARG A 34 5.57 -6.21 -8.55
CA ARG A 34 4.93 -6.58 -7.28
C ARG A 34 5.96 -6.92 -6.20
N ILE A 35 7.01 -7.66 -6.54
CA ILE A 35 8.13 -7.93 -5.62
C ILE A 35 8.77 -6.61 -5.19
N HIS A 36 9.10 -5.72 -6.15
CA HIS A 36 9.72 -4.44 -5.84
C HIS A 36 8.85 -3.57 -4.90
N LYS A 37 7.54 -3.55 -5.12
CA LYS A 37 6.60 -2.86 -4.22
C LYS A 37 6.48 -3.54 -2.85
N GLY A 38 6.47 -4.87 -2.81
CA GLY A 38 6.30 -5.66 -1.58
C GLY A 38 7.52 -5.63 -0.66
N VAL A 39 8.72 -5.47 -1.21
CA VAL A 39 9.96 -5.27 -0.42
C VAL A 39 10.22 -3.82 -0.06
N GLY A 40 9.43 -2.88 -0.58
CA GLY A 40 9.51 -1.48 -0.24
C GLY A 40 9.21 -1.29 1.25
N THR A 41 10.20 -0.81 2.01
CA THR A 41 10.06 -0.48 3.42
C THR A 41 9.66 0.98 3.66
N GLU A 42 9.65 1.78 2.58
CA GLU A 42 9.34 3.20 2.64
C GLU A 42 7.91 3.49 2.20
N TRP A 43 7.30 4.48 2.85
CA TRP A 43 6.05 5.06 2.39
C TRP A 43 6.25 5.72 1.01
N PRO A 44 5.25 5.64 0.10
CA PRO A 44 5.28 6.39 -1.15
C PRO A 44 5.54 7.88 -0.91
N ALA A 45 6.23 8.55 -1.84
CA ALA A 45 6.54 9.97 -1.73
C ALA A 45 5.29 10.82 -1.40
N ALA A 46 4.18 10.57 -2.12
CA ALA A 46 2.91 11.24 -1.86
C ALA A 46 2.41 11.09 -0.40
N VAL A 47 2.68 9.97 0.27
CA VAL A 47 2.31 9.78 1.68
C VAL A 47 3.28 10.52 2.60
N ARG A 48 4.58 10.53 2.28
CA ARG A 48 5.58 11.28 3.05
C ARG A 48 5.35 12.79 2.97
N GLU A 49 5.00 13.29 1.79
CA GLU A 49 4.72 14.70 1.53
C GLU A 49 3.46 15.21 2.24
N LEU A 50 2.53 14.32 2.62
CA LEU A 50 1.36 14.69 3.41
C LEU A 50 1.71 15.04 4.87
N ALA A 51 2.88 14.64 5.37
CA ALA A 51 3.30 14.98 6.73
C ALA A 51 3.48 16.50 6.86
N GLY A 52 2.61 17.15 7.63
CA GLY A 52 2.62 18.61 7.81
C GLY A 52 1.96 19.41 6.68
N ALA A 53 1.32 18.74 5.71
CA ALA A 53 0.62 19.41 4.62
C ALA A 53 -0.73 20.02 5.02
N TRP A 54 -1.29 19.62 6.18
CA TRP A 54 -2.53 20.21 6.69
C TRP A 54 -2.25 21.57 7.34
N PRO A 55 -2.71 22.69 6.74
CA PRO A 55 -2.41 24.03 7.23
C PRO A 55 -3.13 24.37 8.54
N ASP A 56 -4.18 23.63 8.86
CA ASP A 56 -5.09 23.83 9.99
C ASP A 56 -4.95 22.75 11.07
N LEU A 57 -3.88 21.94 11.03
CA LEU A 57 -3.65 20.92 12.04
C LEU A 57 -3.25 21.58 13.37
N PRO A 58 -3.99 21.34 14.47
CA PRO A 58 -3.65 21.92 15.78
C PRO A 58 -2.31 21.36 16.30
N PRO A 59 -1.56 22.13 17.10
CA PRO A 59 -0.31 21.68 17.70
C PRO A 59 -0.53 20.45 18.60
N ALA A 60 0.52 19.63 18.74
CA ALA A 60 0.45 18.36 19.46
C ALA A 60 -0.01 18.53 20.92
N GLU A 61 0.35 19.64 21.54
CA GLU A 61 -0.05 20.01 22.89
C GLU A 61 -1.57 20.18 23.00
N GLU A 62 -2.20 20.89 22.06
CA GLU A 62 -3.66 21.06 22.01
C GLU A 62 -4.38 19.73 21.79
N VAL A 63 -3.86 18.88 20.90
CA VAL A 63 -4.43 17.55 20.66
C VAL A 63 -4.38 16.67 21.92
N ARG A 64 -3.30 16.78 22.71
CA ARG A 64 -3.08 15.96 23.92
C ARG A 64 -3.76 16.51 25.16
N GLN A 65 -4.21 17.77 25.16
CA GLN A 65 -4.83 18.42 26.32
C GLN A 65 -6.15 17.78 26.77
N SER A 66 -6.85 17.05 25.90
CA SER A 66 -8.17 16.48 26.22
C SER A 66 -8.26 14.99 25.88
N PRO A 67 -8.28 14.08 26.87
CA PRO A 67 -8.68 12.71 26.63
C PRO A 67 -10.17 12.69 26.28
N ARG A 68 -10.50 12.66 24.99
CA ARG A 68 -11.88 12.45 24.56
C ARG A 68 -12.27 11.00 24.84
N LYS A 69 -13.49 10.79 25.33
CA LYS A 69 -14.05 9.44 25.48
C LYS A 69 -14.24 8.84 24.08
N ASP A 70 -13.63 7.68 23.85
CA ASP A 70 -13.82 6.92 22.61
C ASP A 70 -15.31 6.69 22.37
N ILE A 71 -15.75 7.00 21.15
CA ILE A 71 -17.11 6.69 20.71
C ILE A 71 -17.17 5.26 20.18
N ALA A 72 -18.31 4.60 20.38
CA ALA A 72 -18.51 3.26 19.82
C ALA A 72 -18.36 3.30 18.30
N ARG A 73 -17.54 2.39 17.75
CA ARG A 73 -17.42 2.23 16.30
C ARG A 73 -18.80 1.97 15.71
N ARG A 74 -19.25 2.85 14.81
CA ARG A 74 -20.51 2.68 14.08
C ARG A 74 -20.43 1.35 13.31
N ARG A 75 -21.36 0.42 13.59
CA ARG A 75 -21.55 -0.76 12.75
C ARG A 75 -22.18 -0.29 11.44
N LEU A 76 -21.53 -0.61 10.33
CA LEU A 76 -22.06 -0.47 8.97
C LEU A 76 -23.01 -1.63 8.69
#